data_AF-A0A2V7M987-F1
#
_entry.id   AF-A0A2V7M987-F1
#
_cell.length_a   1.000
_cell.length_b   1.000
_cell.length_c   1.000
_cell.angle_alpha   90.00
_cell.angle_beta   90.00
_cell.angle_gamma   90.00
#
_symmetry.space_group_name_H-M   'P 1'
#
loop_
_entity.id
_entity.type
_entity.pdbx_description
1 polymer ?
#
loop_
_entity_poly.entity_id
_entity_poly.type
_entity_poly.pdbx_seq_one_letter_code
_entity_poly.pdbx_strand_id
1 'polypeptide(L)'
;MGKETVMRYQILSVLAAVIASTACADLTSVNRNPNGPTDVEPPSILSNAIQTVVNGVDGPNNDLDIRGGGLWVQYYAEIQYRDEDKYIVRPGVDGGWDFYNRGLEDFQRMTTSCTAAT
;
A
#
# COMPACT_ATOMS: atom_id res chain seq x y z
N MET A 1 -51.28 -14.41 33.56
CA MET A 1 -50.00 -15.05 33.19
C MET A 1 -49.48 -15.79 34.42
N GLY A 2 -49.13 -17.08 34.32
CA GLY A 2 -48.71 -17.86 35.49
C GLY A 2 -47.35 -17.40 36.02
N LYS A 3 -47.12 -17.48 37.33
CA LYS A 3 -45.84 -17.14 37.99
C LYS A 3 -44.64 -17.84 37.32
N GLU A 4 -44.84 -19.08 36.88
CA GLU A 4 -43.90 -19.88 36.08
C GLU A 4 -43.48 -19.19 34.78
N THR A 5 -44.44 -18.63 34.03
CA THR A 5 -44.17 -17.99 32.74
C THR A 5 -43.40 -16.69 32.92
N VAL A 6 -43.72 -15.91 33.95
CA VAL A 6 -43.01 -14.66 34.29
C VAL A 6 -41.55 -14.94 34.66
N MET A 7 -41.30 -15.97 35.48
CA MET A 7 -39.96 -16.35 35.90
C MET A 7 -39.10 -16.87 34.75
N ARG A 8 -39.67 -17.62 33.80
CA ARG A 8 -38.97 -18.05 32.57
C ARG A 8 -38.54 -16.85 31.72
N TYR A 9 -39.41 -15.85 31.53
CA TYR A 9 -39.06 -14.64 30.77
C TYR A 9 -37.99 -13.81 31.48
N GLN A 10 -38.00 -13.73 32.81
CA GLN A 10 -36.95 -13.05 33.58
C GLN A 10 -35.59 -13.72 33.42
N ILE A 11 -35.54 -15.05 33.48
CA ILE A 11 -34.30 -15.81 33.26
C ILE A 11 -33.77 -15.59 31.83
N LEU A 12 -34.65 -15.64 30.82
CA LEU A 12 -34.26 -15.43 29.42
C LEU A 12 -33.77 -14.00 29.15
N SER A 13 -34.38 -13.00 29.77
CA SER A 13 -33.98 -11.59 29.62
C SER A 13 -32.66 -11.27 30.33
N VAL A 14 -32.39 -11.87 31.50
CA VAL A 14 -31.08 -11.79 32.16
C VAL A 14 -30.01 -12.49 31.31
N LEU A 15 -30.29 -13.67 30.77
CA LEU A 15 -29.36 -14.38 29.90
C LEU A 15 -29.03 -13.59 28.62
N ALA A 16 -30.04 -12.98 27.99
CA ALA A 16 -29.86 -12.13 26.82
C ALA A 16 -29.01 -10.89 27.13
N ALA A 17 -29.21 -10.27 28.29
CA ALA A 17 -28.40 -9.13 28.74
C ALA A 17 -26.93 -9.52 28.97
N VAL A 18 -26.67 -10.69 29.54
CA VAL A 18 -25.31 -11.22 29.75
C VAL A 18 -24.62 -11.49 28.41
N ILE A 19 -25.30 -12.13 27.45
CA ILE A 19 -24.74 -12.40 26.11
C ILE A 19 -24.49 -11.09 25.33
N ALA A 20 -25.39 -10.11 25.44
CA ALA A 20 -25.21 -8.81 24.80
C ALA A 20 -24.04 -8.03 25.40
N SER A 21 -23.75 -8.20 26.70
CA SER A 21 -22.62 -7.52 27.35
C SER A 21 -21.24 -7.98 26.85
N THR A 22 -21.13 -9.18 26.26
CA THR A 22 -19.88 -9.67 25.64
C THR A 22 -19.73 -9.28 24.16
N ALA A 23 -20.74 -8.68 23.55
CA ALA A 23 -20.72 -8.30 22.13
C ALA A 23 -19.88 -7.04 21.83
N CYS A 24 -19.55 -6.25 22.85
CA CYS A 24 -18.61 -5.13 22.75
C CYS A 24 -17.16 -5.63 22.82
N ALA A 25 -16.73 -6.39 21.82
CA ALA A 25 -15.31 -6.69 21.62
C ALA A 25 -14.63 -5.57 20.81
N ASP A 26 -13.31 -5.48 20.89
CA ASP A 26 -12.52 -4.55 20.07
C ASP A 26 -12.56 -4.97 18.60
N LEU A 27 -13.51 -4.40 17.85
CA LEU A 27 -13.69 -4.61 16.41
C LEU A 27 -12.52 -4.05 15.58
N THR A 28 -11.59 -3.28 16.17
CA THR A 28 -10.42 -2.77 15.43
C THR A 28 -9.34 -3.83 15.27
N SER A 29 -9.32 -4.84 16.16
CA SER A 29 -8.34 -5.94 16.13
C SER A 29 -8.43 -6.80 14.88
N VAL A 30 -9.62 -6.99 14.31
CA VAL A 30 -9.83 -7.77 13.06
C VAL A 30 -9.37 -7.02 11.81
N ASN A 31 -9.27 -5.70 11.88
CA ASN A 31 -8.82 -4.85 10.76
C ASN A 31 -7.29 -4.73 10.69
N ARG A 32 -6.54 -5.45 11.53
CA ARG A 32 -5.09 -5.56 11.36
C ARG A 32 -4.79 -6.59 10.29
N ASN A 33 -4.12 -6.15 9.23
CA ASN A 33 -3.63 -7.02 8.17
C ASN A 33 -2.66 -8.07 8.76
N PRO A 34 -3.01 -9.36 8.80
CA PRO A 34 -2.13 -10.39 9.36
C PRO A 34 -0.93 -10.70 8.45
N ASN A 35 -0.96 -10.27 7.19
CA ASN A 35 0.08 -10.50 6.19
C ASN A 35 1.03 -9.31 6.03
N GLY A 36 0.73 -8.18 6.69
CA GLY A 36 1.51 -6.95 6.58
C GLY A 36 2.33 -6.71 7.85
N PRO A 37 3.52 -6.11 7.73
CA PRO A 37 4.24 -5.67 8.91
C PRO A 37 3.49 -4.50 9.57
N THR A 38 3.46 -4.48 10.90
CA THR A 38 2.79 -3.42 11.68
C THR A 38 3.70 -2.24 11.99
N ASP A 39 5.00 -2.52 12.14
CA ASP A 39 6.05 -1.55 12.39
C ASP A 39 7.34 -2.07 11.75
N VAL A 40 8.05 -1.22 11.02
CA VAL A 40 9.18 -1.60 10.17
C VAL A 40 10.33 -0.66 10.45
N GLU A 41 11.46 -1.22 10.88
CA GLU A 41 12.65 -0.42 11.18
C GLU A 41 13.21 0.21 9.89
N PRO A 42 13.57 1.50 9.88
CA PRO A 42 14.04 2.19 8.67
C PRO A 42 15.14 1.48 7.87
N PRO A 43 16.16 0.82 8.47
CA PRO A 43 17.18 0.12 7.69
C PRO A 43 16.63 -1.04 6.84
N SER A 44 15.49 -1.63 7.24
CA SER A 44 14.91 -2.77 6.53
C SER A 44 14.16 -2.40 5.24
N ILE A 45 13.77 -1.13 5.07
CA ILE A 45 13.11 -0.63 3.84
C ILE A 45 14.09 -0.03 2.83
N LEU A 46 15.30 0.34 3.24
CA LEU A 46 16.28 1.03 2.39
C LEU A 46 16.57 0.31 1.08
N SER A 47 16.86 -1.00 1.13
CA SER A 47 17.20 -1.78 -0.06
C SER A 47 16.06 -1.82 -1.07
N ASN A 48 14.82 -1.90 -0.59
CA ASN A 48 13.65 -1.89 -1.48
C ASN A 48 13.43 -0.49 -2.09
N ALA A 49 13.58 0.57 -1.31
CA ALA A 49 13.46 1.95 -1.79
C ALA A 49 14.48 2.23 -2.92
N ILE A 50 15.75 1.83 -2.73
CA ILE A 50 16.80 1.95 -3.76
C ILE A 50 16.41 1.17 -5.03
N GLN A 51 16.02 -0.09 -4.88
CA GLN A 51 15.64 -0.93 -6.03
C GLN A 51 14.45 -0.34 -6.78
N THR A 52 13.47 0.21 -6.08
CA THR A 52 12.30 0.87 -6.66
C THR A 52 12.71 2.07 -7.52
N VAL A 53 13.65 2.90 -7.04
CA VAL A 53 14.16 4.03 -7.82
C VAL A 53 14.89 3.55 -9.07
N VAL A 54 15.80 2.58 -8.94
CA VAL A 54 16.56 2.05 -10.08
C VAL A 54 15.63 1.46 -11.14
N ASN A 55 14.65 0.66 -10.71
CA ASN A 55 13.67 0.06 -11.62
C ASN A 55 12.76 1.10 -12.29
N GLY A 56 12.50 2.24 -11.64
CA GLY A 56 11.73 3.33 -12.25
C GLY A 56 12.52 4.14 -13.28
N VAL A 57 13.85 4.02 -13.34
CA VAL A 57 14.68 4.68 -14.36
C VAL A 57 15.07 3.73 -15.48
N ASP A 58 15.47 2.50 -15.17
CA ASP A 58 16.01 1.53 -16.15
C ASP A 58 15.06 0.36 -16.43
N GLY A 59 13.86 0.39 -15.85
CA GLY A 59 12.85 -0.65 -16.07
C GLY A 59 12.10 -0.52 -17.40
N PRO A 60 11.58 -1.64 -17.94
CA PRO A 60 10.96 -1.68 -19.28
C PRO A 60 9.59 -1.02 -19.39
N ASN A 61 9.02 -0.56 -18.27
CA ASN A 61 7.65 -0.07 -18.16
C ASN A 61 7.58 1.40 -17.69
N ASN A 62 8.67 2.14 -17.83
CA ASN A 62 8.72 3.58 -17.60
C ASN A 62 9.24 4.28 -18.87
N ASP A 63 8.90 5.56 -19.07
CA ASP A 63 9.39 6.34 -20.22
C ASP A 63 10.75 7.01 -19.93
N LEU A 64 11.48 6.57 -18.91
CA LEU A 64 12.75 7.17 -18.49
C LEU A 64 13.97 6.35 -18.94
N ASP A 65 13.74 5.12 -19.41
CA ASP A 65 14.77 4.22 -19.90
C ASP A 65 15.33 4.66 -21.27
N ILE A 66 16.15 3.79 -21.87
CA ILE A 66 16.72 4.01 -23.21
C ILE A 66 15.64 4.22 -24.27
N ARG A 67 14.48 3.59 -24.13
CA ARG A 67 13.39 3.62 -25.09
C ARG A 67 12.55 4.89 -24.96
N GLY A 68 12.27 5.36 -23.76
CA GLY A 68 11.61 6.66 -23.59
C GLY A 68 12.62 7.82 -23.71
N GLY A 69 13.32 8.10 -22.60
CA GLY A 69 14.25 9.21 -22.49
C GLY A 69 15.33 9.20 -23.58
N GLY A 70 15.95 8.05 -23.83
CA GLY A 70 17.04 7.93 -24.82
C GLY A 70 16.64 8.23 -26.26
N LEU A 71 15.44 7.82 -26.69
CA LEU A 71 14.91 8.14 -28.02
C LEU A 71 14.50 9.62 -28.12
N TRP A 72 13.90 10.17 -27.07
CA TRP A 72 13.38 11.54 -27.11
C TRP A 72 14.48 12.61 -27.03
N VAL A 73 15.60 12.32 -26.34
CA VAL A 73 16.82 13.15 -26.43
C VAL A 73 17.68 12.83 -27.66
N GLN A 74 17.23 11.93 -28.53
CA GLN A 74 17.86 11.56 -29.81
C GLN A 74 19.24 10.91 -29.68
N TYR A 75 19.51 10.19 -28.60
CA TYR A 75 20.72 9.36 -28.49
C TYR A 75 20.62 8.07 -29.30
N TYR A 76 19.40 7.58 -29.51
CA TYR A 76 19.12 6.36 -30.27
C TYR A 76 17.98 6.60 -31.26
N ALA A 77 17.81 5.66 -32.19
CA ALA A 77 16.65 5.57 -33.06
C ALA A 77 16.14 4.13 -33.04
N GLU A 78 14.82 3.96 -33.02
CA GLU A 78 14.20 2.65 -32.91
C GLU A 78 13.82 2.09 -34.29
N ILE A 79 14.00 0.78 -34.50
CA ILE A 79 13.67 0.11 -35.77
C ILE A 79 12.32 -0.64 -35.66
N GLN A 80 12.01 -1.20 -34.48
CA GLN A 80 10.81 -2.00 -34.22
C GLN A 80 10.00 -1.33 -33.11
N TYR A 81 8.67 -1.27 -33.21
CA TYR A 81 7.80 -0.63 -32.21
C TYR A 81 8.05 0.88 -31.98
N ARG A 82 8.27 1.61 -33.09
CA ARG A 82 8.58 3.06 -33.17
C ARG A 82 7.50 4.02 -32.65
N ASP A 83 6.74 3.66 -31.64
CA ASP A 83 5.75 4.57 -31.07
C ASP A 83 6.46 5.70 -30.32
N GLU A 84 7.45 5.37 -29.48
CA GLU A 84 8.24 6.37 -28.74
C GLU A 84 9.09 7.23 -29.69
N ASP A 85 9.69 6.63 -30.72
CA ASP A 85 10.43 7.31 -31.80
C ASP A 85 9.57 8.33 -32.59
N LYS A 86 8.24 8.19 -32.52
CA LYS A 86 7.25 9.12 -33.11
C LYS A 86 6.58 10.03 -32.08
N TYR A 87 7.10 10.08 -30.85
CA TYR A 87 6.53 10.83 -29.74
C TYR A 87 5.12 10.37 -29.33
N ILE A 88 4.83 9.07 -29.48
CA ILE A 88 3.59 8.45 -29.05
C ILE A 88 3.87 7.70 -27.75
N VAL A 89 3.26 8.15 -26.66
CA VAL A 89 3.33 7.46 -25.36
C VAL A 89 2.32 6.31 -25.34
N ARG A 90 2.78 5.12 -24.95
CA ARG A 90 1.92 3.93 -24.86
C ARG A 90 1.00 3.99 -23.64
N PRO A 91 -0.19 3.39 -23.70
CA PRO A 91 -1.03 3.22 -22.52
C PRO A 91 -0.30 2.45 -21.41
N GLY A 92 -0.50 2.87 -20.16
CA GLY A 92 0.05 2.20 -18.99
C GLY A 92 1.44 2.69 -18.55
N VAL A 93 1.97 3.73 -19.18
CA VAL A 93 3.17 4.43 -18.70
C VAL A 93 2.77 5.71 -17.96
N ASP A 94 3.44 5.99 -16.86
CA ASP A 94 3.12 7.09 -15.94
C ASP A 94 4.18 8.20 -15.91
N GLY A 95 5.22 8.10 -16.74
CA GLY A 95 6.31 9.08 -16.83
C GLY A 95 7.13 9.23 -15.55
N GLY A 96 7.17 8.20 -14.69
CA GLY A 96 7.90 8.25 -13.42
C GLY A 96 7.08 8.81 -12.24
N TRP A 97 5.76 8.97 -12.40
CA TRP A 97 4.89 9.35 -11.29
C TRP A 97 5.00 8.40 -10.09
N ASP A 98 5.25 7.11 -10.36
CA ASP A 98 5.49 6.08 -9.36
C ASP A 98 6.66 6.36 -8.39
N PHE A 99 7.57 7.28 -8.70
CA PHE A 99 8.59 7.70 -7.74
C PHE A 99 8.01 8.38 -6.51
N TYR A 100 6.93 9.13 -6.67
CA TYR A 100 6.36 9.96 -5.60
C TYR A 100 5.50 9.17 -4.62
N ASN A 101 4.82 8.12 -5.08
CA ASN A 101 3.93 7.30 -4.27
C ASN A 101 4.60 5.99 -3.78
N ARG A 102 5.85 5.70 -4.20
CA ARG A 102 6.62 4.53 -3.78
C ARG A 102 7.96 4.92 -3.18
N GLY A 103 9.02 5.05 -3.98
CA GLY A 103 10.38 5.25 -3.48
C GLY A 103 10.53 6.47 -2.57
N LEU A 104 9.96 7.62 -2.96
CA LEU A 104 9.99 8.83 -2.13
C LEU A 104 9.21 8.65 -0.81
N GLU A 105 8.11 7.91 -0.85
CA GLU A 105 7.28 7.64 0.33
C GLU A 105 8.05 6.79 1.36
N ASP A 106 8.73 5.74 0.90
CA ASP A 106 9.59 4.90 1.73
C ASP A 106 10.73 5.73 2.36
N PHE A 107 11.41 6.57 1.58
CA PHE A 107 12.45 7.45 2.13
C PHE A 107 11.90 8.45 3.15
N GLN A 108 10.72 9.03 2.89
CA GLN A 108 10.08 9.96 3.84
C GLN A 108 9.70 9.26 5.15
N ARG A 109 9.21 8.02 5.09
CA ARG A 109 8.96 7.19 6.28
C ARG A 109 10.23 6.96 7.08
N MET A 110 11.33 6.59 6.40
CA MET A 110 12.63 6.42 7.06
C MET A 110 13.06 7.67 7.82
N THR A 111 13.02 8.84 7.17
CA THR A 111 13.41 10.11 7.81
C THR A 111 12.53 10.42 9.01
N THR A 112 11.21 10.25 8.87
CA THR A 112 10.25 10.56 9.94
C THR A 112 10.45 9.64 11.16
N SER A 113 10.62 8.34 10.95
CA SER A 113 10.87 7.38 12.03
C SER A 113 12.21 7.61 12.73
N CYS A 114 13.25 8.00 12.00
CA CYS A 114 14.55 8.35 12.60
C CYS A 114 14.46 9.63 13.45
N THR A 115 13.71 10.64 13.02
CA THR A 115 13.52 11.88 13.80
C THR A 115 12.62 11.68 15.03
N ALA A 116 11.63 10.78 14.97
CA ALA A 116 10.78 10.47 16.12
C ALA A 116 11.51 9.69 17.24
N ALA A 117 12.66 9.08 16.92
CA ALA A 117 13.46 8.30 17.86
C ALA A 117 14.49 9.13 18.66
N THR A 118 14.65 10.43 18.34
CA THR A 118 15.53 11.38 19.05
C THR A 118 14.74 12.30 19.96
#